data_AF-A0A0F9LZU6-F1
#
_entry.id   AF-A0A0F9LZU6-F1
#
_cell.length_a   1.000
_cell.length_b   1.000
_cell.length_c   1.000
_cell.angle_alpha   90.00
_cell.angle_beta   90.00
_cell.angle_gamma   90.00
#
_symmetry.space_group_name_H-M   'P 1'
#
loop_
_entity.id
_entity.type
_entity.pdbx_description
1 polymer ?
#
loop_
_entity_poly.entity_id
_entity_poly.type
_entity_poly.pdbx_seq_one_letter_code
_entity_poly.pdbx_strand_id
1 'polypeptide(L)'
;MPRIRSIKPDFFTNDELAEVKPLGRLLFIGLWCIADKGGRLRDRPTRIKASIQPFDGANVHKLLDGLQDKGFITRYEVDGKRYIQIVNFAKHQRPHYKEEESKIPPCLNHARPNVEPSKGDGRGQP
;
A
#
# COMPACT_ATOMS: atom_id res chain seq x y z
N MET A 1 5.17 2.77 -15.28
CA MET A 1 5.77 1.45 -15.51
C MET A 1 5.78 0.69 -14.20
N PRO A 2 5.34 -0.57 -14.15
CA PRO A 2 5.37 -1.39 -12.94
C PRO A 2 6.78 -1.53 -12.37
N ARG A 3 6.87 -1.75 -11.06
CA ARG A 3 8.12 -1.90 -10.29
C ARG A 3 8.18 -3.25 -9.63
N ILE A 4 9.36 -3.84 -9.59
CA ILE A 4 9.62 -5.02 -8.73
C ILE A 4 9.65 -4.52 -7.29
N ARG A 5 8.96 -5.24 -6.41
CA ARG A 5 8.87 -4.98 -4.97
C ARG A 5 9.15 -6.28 -4.22
N SER A 6 9.74 -6.18 -3.04
CA SER A 6 9.99 -7.34 -2.20
C SER A 6 8.78 -7.64 -1.31
N ILE A 7 8.48 -8.91 -1.12
CA ILE A 7 7.53 -9.40 -0.11
C ILE A 7 8.34 -9.87 1.09
N LYS A 8 8.11 -9.29 2.27
CA LYS A 8 8.74 -9.73 3.52
C LYS A 8 7.98 -10.94 4.10
N PRO A 9 8.65 -11.86 4.82
CA PRO A 9 7.98 -12.98 5.49
C PRO A 9 6.80 -12.57 6.37
N ASP A 10 6.92 -11.44 7.09
CA ASP A 10 5.88 -10.86 7.97
C ASP A 10 4.53 -10.61 7.26
N PHE A 11 4.53 -10.51 5.93
CA PHE A 11 3.30 -10.43 5.15
C PHE A 11 2.39 -11.64 5.37
N PHE A 12 2.98 -12.83 5.47
CA PHE A 12 2.23 -14.09 5.61
C PHE A 12 1.78 -14.37 7.04
N THR A 13 2.40 -13.73 8.02
CA THR A 13 2.10 -13.87 9.46
C THR A 13 1.41 -12.64 10.04
N ASN A 14 0.90 -11.74 9.19
CA ASN A 14 0.10 -10.59 9.64
C ASN A 14 -1.35 -11.05 9.87
N ASP A 15 -1.78 -11.07 11.13
CA ASP A 15 -3.10 -11.59 11.54
C ASP A 15 -4.26 -10.80 10.93
N GLU A 16 -4.16 -9.46 10.88
CA GLU A 16 -5.20 -8.61 10.27
C GLU A 16 -5.33 -8.86 8.76
N LEU A 17 -4.19 -9.08 8.08
CA LEU A 17 -4.16 -9.36 6.65
C LEU A 17 -4.59 -10.80 6.34
N ALA A 18 -4.41 -11.73 7.28
CA ALA A 18 -4.84 -13.12 7.13
C ALA A 18 -6.36 -13.25 6.99
N GLU A 19 -7.12 -12.29 7.54
CA GLU A 19 -8.57 -12.20 7.36
C GLU A 19 -8.99 -11.75 5.95
N VAL A 20 -8.07 -11.21 5.15
CA VAL A 20 -8.31 -10.85 3.75
C VAL A 20 -8.20 -12.08 2.86
N LYS A 21 -9.22 -12.31 2.01
CA LYS A 21 -9.25 -13.41 1.05
C LYS A 21 -7.98 -13.45 0.18
N PRO A 22 -7.51 -14.62 -0.27
CA PRO A 22 -6.26 -14.75 -1.04
C PRO A 22 -6.13 -13.78 -2.22
N LEU A 23 -7.18 -13.59 -3.01
CA LEU A 23 -7.18 -12.62 -4.11
C LEU A 23 -7.04 -11.17 -3.63
N GLY A 24 -7.55 -10.81 -2.45
CA GLY A 24 -7.34 -9.49 -1.87
C GLY A 24 -5.89 -9.29 -1.40
N ARG A 25 -5.26 -10.33 -0.85
CA ARG A 25 -3.84 -10.31 -0.50
C ARG A 25 -2.93 -10.18 -1.73
N LEU A 26 -3.22 -10.93 -2.80
CA LEU A 26 -2.52 -10.79 -4.10
C LEU A 26 -2.74 -9.40 -4.71
N LEU A 27 -3.97 -8.87 -4.63
CA LEU A 27 -4.26 -7.51 -5.05
C LEU A 27 -3.39 -6.51 -4.29
N PHE A 28 -3.30 -6.64 -2.95
CA PHE A 28 -2.49 -5.75 -2.13
C PHE A 28 -1.01 -5.75 -2.50
N ILE A 29 -0.42 -6.93 -2.72
CA ILE A 29 0.96 -7.05 -3.24
C ILE A 29 1.08 -6.34 -4.60
N GLY A 30 0.13 -6.60 -5.51
CA GLY A 30 0.13 -5.99 -6.84
C GLY A 30 0.03 -4.46 -6.80
N LEU A 31 -0.69 -3.89 -5.83
CA LEU A 31 -0.78 -2.44 -5.63
C LEU A 31 0.61 -1.83 -5.37
N TRP A 32 1.49 -2.53 -4.64
CA TRP A 32 2.86 -2.04 -4.39
C TRP A 32 3.66 -1.85 -5.69
N CYS A 33 3.39 -2.69 -6.69
CA CYS A 33 4.08 -2.68 -7.98
C CYS A 33 3.60 -1.56 -8.91
N ILE A 34 2.36 -1.10 -8.75
CA ILE A 34 1.76 -0.07 -9.61
C ILE A 34 1.58 1.30 -8.93
N ALA A 35 1.84 1.37 -7.62
CA ALA A 35 1.94 2.62 -6.89
C ALA A 35 3.22 3.39 -7.26
N ASP A 36 3.13 4.71 -7.17
CA ASP A 36 4.29 5.58 -7.29
C ASP A 36 5.23 5.46 -6.07
N LYS A 37 6.33 6.22 -6.10
CA LYS A 37 7.34 6.22 -5.02
C LYS A 37 6.76 6.53 -3.64
N GLY A 38 5.66 7.28 -3.60
CA GLY A 38 4.96 7.63 -2.38
C GLY A 38 3.90 6.61 -1.94
N GLY A 39 3.81 5.44 -2.58
CA GLY A 39 2.79 4.45 -2.28
C GLY A 39 1.39 4.87 -2.74
N ARG A 40 1.29 5.74 -3.74
CA ARG A 40 0.03 6.31 -4.21
C ARG A 40 -0.29 5.91 -5.65
N LEU A 41 -1.58 5.76 -5.95
CA LEU A 41 -2.07 5.47 -7.31
C LEU A 41 -3.47 6.08 -7.52
N ARG A 42 -3.92 6.15 -8.78
CA ARG A 42 -5.30 6.54 -9.09
C ARG A 42 -6.27 5.41 -8.74
N ASP A 43 -7.39 5.76 -8.13
CA ASP A 43 -8.46 4.82 -7.81
C ASP A 43 -9.31 4.54 -9.06
N ARG A 44 -8.85 3.59 -9.87
CA ARG A 44 -9.50 3.15 -11.11
C ARG A 44 -9.61 1.62 -11.12
N PRO A 45 -10.60 1.02 -10.44
CA PRO A 45 -10.63 -0.42 -10.20
C PRO A 45 -10.58 -1.26 -11.49
N THR A 46 -11.22 -0.83 -12.58
CA THR A 46 -11.12 -1.51 -13.90
C THR A 46 -9.69 -1.54 -14.43
N ARG A 47 -8.92 -0.45 -14.28
CA ARG A 47 -7.51 -0.37 -14.71
C ARG A 47 -6.59 -1.16 -13.78
N ILE A 48 -6.88 -1.13 -12.48
CA ILE A 48 -6.17 -1.93 -11.46
C ILE A 48 -6.37 -3.42 -11.74
N LYS A 49 -7.61 -3.85 -12.03
CA LYS A 49 -7.91 -5.23 -12.45
C LYS A 49 -7.09 -5.64 -13.66
N ALA A 50 -7.14 -4.85 -14.74
CA ALA A 50 -6.39 -5.13 -15.96
C ALA A 50 -4.87 -5.23 -15.73
N SER A 51 -4.34 -4.61 -14.67
CA SER A 51 -2.90 -4.63 -14.36
C SER A 51 -2.49 -5.76 -13.43
N ILE A 52 -3.36 -6.17 -12.50
CA ILE A 52 -2.99 -7.09 -11.40
C ILE A 52 -3.73 -8.44 -11.48
N GLN A 53 -5.00 -8.43 -11.89
CA GLN A 53 -5.88 -9.60 -11.93
C GLN A 53 -6.66 -9.68 -13.26
N PRO A 54 -5.97 -9.60 -14.42
CA PRO A 54 -6.64 -9.48 -15.72
C PRO A 54 -7.48 -10.72 -16.09
N PHE A 55 -7.07 -11.90 -15.62
CA PHE A 55 -7.70 -13.18 -15.98
C PHE A 55 -8.60 -13.74 -14.87
N ASP A 56 -8.63 -13.09 -13.71
CA ASP A 56 -9.45 -13.55 -12.59
C ASP A 56 -10.87 -13.00 -12.66
N GLY A 57 -11.83 -13.82 -12.20
CA GLY A 57 -13.21 -13.40 -11.89
C GLY A 57 -13.32 -12.47 -10.68
N ALA A 58 -12.23 -11.81 -10.29
CA ALA A 58 -12.15 -10.96 -9.11
C ALA A 58 -13.01 -9.69 -9.27
N ASN A 59 -13.75 -9.37 -8.20
CA ASN A 59 -14.39 -8.06 -8.03
C ASN A 59 -13.42 -7.13 -7.31
N VAL A 60 -12.58 -6.43 -8.08
CA VAL A 60 -11.54 -5.53 -7.55
C VAL A 60 -12.12 -4.39 -6.71
N HIS A 61 -13.33 -3.91 -6.99
CA HIS A 61 -14.00 -2.93 -6.12
C HIS A 61 -14.15 -3.49 -4.70
N LYS A 62 -14.78 -4.66 -4.57
CA LYS A 62 -14.98 -5.31 -3.26
C LYS A 62 -13.66 -5.66 -2.55
N LEU A 63 -12.64 -6.04 -3.32
CA LEU A 63 -11.33 -6.34 -2.74
C LEU A 63 -10.63 -5.08 -2.22
N LEU A 64 -10.73 -3.95 -2.93
CA LEU A 64 -10.22 -2.66 -2.46
C LEU A 64 -10.99 -2.17 -1.23
N ASP A 65 -12.32 -2.34 -1.20
CA ASP A 65 -13.14 -2.00 -0.04
C ASP A 65 -12.69 -2.81 1.19
N GLY A 66 -12.53 -4.13 1.06
CA GLY A 66 -12.04 -4.96 2.16
C GLY A 66 -10.62 -4.60 2.66
N LEU A 67 -9.73 -4.15 1.75
CA LEU A 67 -8.41 -3.64 2.15
C LEU A 67 -8.49 -2.29 2.87
N GLN A 68 -9.44 -1.43 2.49
CA GLN A 68 -9.68 -0.16 3.14
C GLN A 68 -10.30 -0.34 4.52
N ASP A 69 -11.30 -1.21 4.64
CA ASP A 69 -12.00 -1.49 5.90
C ASP A 69 -11.05 -2.04 6.97
N LYS A 70 -10.00 -2.76 6.54
CA LYS A 70 -8.92 -3.27 7.39
C LYS A 70 -7.75 -2.30 7.56
N GLY A 71 -7.80 -1.10 6.98
CA GLY A 71 -6.78 -0.06 7.15
C GLY A 71 -5.46 -0.30 6.40
N PHE A 72 -5.41 -1.22 5.42
CA PHE A 72 -4.20 -1.45 4.60
C PHE A 72 -4.04 -0.40 3.49
N ILE A 73 -5.15 0.19 3.05
CA ILE A 73 -5.16 1.27 2.08
C ILE A 73 -6.15 2.36 2.51
N THR A 74 -5.96 3.57 1.99
CA THR A 74 -6.89 4.68 2.12
C THR A 74 -7.33 5.09 0.73
N ARG A 75 -8.63 5.04 0.43
CA ARG A 75 -9.19 5.64 -0.79
C ARG A 75 -9.66 7.06 -0.45
N TYR A 76 -9.27 8.03 -1.25
CA TYR A 76 -9.54 9.45 -0.98
C TYR A 76 -9.71 10.22 -2.28
N GLU A 77 -10.18 11.46 -2.17
CA GLU A 77 -10.40 12.35 -3.30
C GLU A 77 -9.67 13.68 -3.08
N VAL A 78 -9.03 14.19 -4.13
CA VAL A 78 -8.43 15.54 -4.17
C VAL A 78 -8.76 16.14 -5.54
N ASP A 79 -9.32 17.35 -5.56
CA ASP A 79 -9.69 18.08 -6.78
C ASP A 79 -10.54 17.24 -7.76
N GLY A 80 -11.56 16.52 -7.24
CA GLY A 80 -12.46 15.69 -8.05
C GLY A 80 -11.85 14.40 -8.58
N LYS A 81 -10.61 14.05 -8.17
CA LYS A 81 -9.90 12.84 -8.61
C LYS A 81 -9.71 11.90 -7.44
N ARG A 82 -10.12 10.64 -7.64
CA ARG A 82 -9.97 9.59 -6.64
C ARG A 82 -8.60 8.90 -6.73
N TYR A 83 -8.05 8.62 -5.56
CA TYR A 83 -6.73 8.05 -5.35
C TYR A 83 -6.76 6.98 -4.27
N ILE A 84 -5.72 6.15 -4.26
CA ILE A 84 -5.45 5.17 -3.22
C ILE A 84 -4.07 5.48 -2.67
N GLN A 85 -3.93 5.45 -1.35
CA GLN A 85 -2.64 5.48 -0.65
C GLN A 85 -2.48 4.17 0.11
N ILE A 86 -1.33 3.53 -0.06
CA ILE A 86 -0.97 2.31 0.66
C ILE A 86 -0.45 2.71 2.05
N VAL A 87 -1.13 2.25 3.09
CA VAL A 87 -0.78 2.60 4.47
C VAL A 87 0.57 1.95 4.83
N ASN A 88 1.41 2.69 5.55
CA ASN A 88 2.77 2.24 5.94
C ASN A 88 3.68 1.85 4.75
N PHE A 89 3.40 2.28 3.51
CA PHE A 89 4.19 1.91 2.34
C PHE A 89 5.69 2.16 2.52
N ALA A 90 6.10 3.34 2.98
CA ALA A 90 7.51 3.69 3.19
C ALA A 90 8.18 2.89 4.34
N LYS A 91 7.40 2.32 5.26
CA LYS A 91 7.90 1.40 6.31
C LYS A 91 8.19 0.01 5.71
N HIS A 92 7.35 -0.44 4.77
CA HIS A 92 7.41 -1.80 4.25
C HIS A 92 8.18 -1.93 2.93
N GLN A 93 8.21 -0.89 2.11
CA GLN A 93 8.87 -0.85 0.81
C GLN A 93 10.00 0.16 0.81
N ARG A 94 11.07 -0.14 0.07
CA ARG A 94 12.18 0.77 -0.18
C ARG A 94 12.25 1.07 -1.68
N PRO A 95 11.45 2.03 -2.20
CA PRO A 95 11.57 2.47 -3.58
C PRO A 95 13.00 2.87 -3.93
N HIS A 96 13.41 2.56 -5.15
CA HIS A 96 14.74 2.91 -5.62
C HIS A 96 14.88 4.44 -5.67
N TYR A 97 16.04 4.98 -5.31
CA TYR A 97 16.24 6.44 -5.22
C TYR A 97 16.02 7.16 -6.56
N LYS A 98 16.26 6.47 -7.69
CA LYS A 98 15.98 6.95 -9.06
C LYS A 98 14.50 6.91 -9.48
N GLU A 99 13.61 6.33 -8.67
CA GLU A 99 12.17 6.44 -8.95
C GLU A 99 11.74 7.92 -8.86
N GLU A 100 10.90 8.35 -9.79
CA GLU A 100 10.32 9.69 -9.77
C GLU A 100 9.57 9.96 -8.48
N GLU A 101 9.70 11.18 -7.95
CA GLU A 101 8.91 11.62 -6.81
C GLU A 101 7.41 11.55 -7.12
N SER A 102 6.64 11.28 -6.07
CA SER A 102 5.19 11.16 -6.20
C SER A 102 4.58 12.48 -6.67
N LYS A 103 3.75 12.37 -7.72
CA LYS A 103 2.96 13.48 -8.29
C LYS A 103 1.51 13.45 -7.83
N ILE A 104 1.13 12.45 -7.02
CA ILE A 104 -0.23 12.27 -6.52
C ILE A 104 -0.31 12.94 -5.15
N PRO A 105 -1.28 13.83 -4.88
CA PRO A 105 -1.38 14.50 -3.58
C PRO A 105 -1.53 13.47 -2.44
N PRO A 106 -0.89 13.65 -1.27
CA PRO A 106 -1.07 12.74 -0.14
C PRO A 106 -2.49 12.87 0.45
N CYS A 107 -2.97 11.82 1.11
CA CYS A 107 -4.20 11.94 1.90
C CYS A 107 -3.94 12.81 3.14
N LEU A 108 -4.57 13.98 3.22
CA LEU A 108 -4.33 14.96 4.29
C LEU A 108 -4.80 14.47 5.68
N ASN A 109 -5.70 13.49 5.74
CA ASN A 109 -6.35 13.05 6.98
C ASN A 109 -5.64 11.90 7.72
N HIS A 110 -4.53 11.37 7.20
CA HIS A 110 -3.70 10.49 8.02
C HIS A 110 -2.73 11.34 8.82
N ALA A 111 -3.17 11.73 10.02
CA ALA A 111 -2.27 12.00 11.13
C ALA A 111 -1.23 10.86 11.15
N ARG A 112 0.04 11.25 11.22
CA ARG A 112 1.19 10.33 11.27
C ARG A 112 0.86 9.19 12.25
N PRO A 113 1.04 7.89 11.90
CA PRO A 113 1.06 6.88 12.94
C PRO A 113 2.14 7.32 13.93
N ASN A 114 1.78 7.38 15.22
CA ASN A 114 2.67 7.76 16.31
C ASN A 114 4.04 7.14 16.07
N VAL A 115 5.02 7.97 15.74
CA VAL A 115 6.42 7.59 15.87
C VAL A 115 6.63 7.62 17.38
N GLU A 116 6.41 6.48 18.04
CA GLU A 116 6.99 6.32 19.37
C GLU A 116 8.50 6.58 19.22
N PRO A 117 9.08 7.49 20.02
CA PRO A 117 10.51 7.71 19.97
C PRO A 117 11.17 6.37 20.29
N SER A 118 11.96 5.88 19.33
CA SER A 118 12.84 4.74 19.54
C SER A 118 13.65 5.03 20.79
N LYS A 119 13.43 4.26 21.87
CA LYS A 119 14.34 4.26 23.01
C LYS A 119 15.73 3.95 22.45
N GLY A 120 16.62 4.94 22.53
CA GLY A 120 18.03 4.73 22.22
C GLY A 120 18.53 3.58 23.07
N ASP A 121 19.10 2.57 22.42
CA ASP A 121 19.81 1.49 23.10
C ASP A 121 21.09 2.10 23.68
N GLY A 122 20.96 2.66 24.88
CA GLY A 122 22.06 3.07 25.73
C GLY A 122 22.73 1.84 26.32
N ARG A 123 23.50 1.13 25.49
CA ARG A 123 24.50 0.18 25.96
C ARG A 123 25.88 0.67 25.58
N GLY A 124 26.38 1.57 26.42
CA GLY A 124 27.81 1.76 26.59
C GLY A 124 28.40 0.45 27.12
N GLN A 125 29.38 -0.06 26.37
CA GLN A 125 30.33 -1.07 26.80
C GLN A 125 31.14 -0.55 28.00
N PRO A 126 31.73 -1.45 28.77
CA PRO A 126 33.18 -1.61 28.68
C PRO A 126 33.60 -2.86 27.91
#